data_AF-A0A2V6WZR1-F1
#
_entry.id   AF-A0A2V6WZR1-F1
#
_cell.length_a   1.000
_cell.length_b   1.000
_cell.length_c   1.000
_cell.angle_alpha   90.00
_cell.angle_beta   90.00
_cell.angle_gamma   90.00
#
_symmetry.space_group_name_H-M   'P 1'
#
loop_
_entity.id
_entity.type
_entity.pdbx_description
1 polymer ?
#
loop_
_entity_poly.entity_id
_entity_poly.type
_entity_poly.pdbx_seq_one_letter_code
_entity_poly.pdbx_strand_id
1 'polypeptide(L)'
;LVRLPESTGGDSRDAFHLLAEGLHRENLTAMLALESTFADPAAARAPEEFVADTIVRLSVEPVQRAVLRSLEVVKSRGHEYALGRHSFRITNGQGLEVYRRVQAPRSLQRERGAAFDPTSRVATGIPGLDGLVNGGYFVASTTLVVGISGAGKSVMALQFIAEGARRGEKSLMVTLDEPPAQVLRNAHSIGIDLQSAIDRGLVHLWYEPPQEFEIDRHFAQIEAIVEDFKPRRAVIDSLSTYGSSLGAAERSFRDFFHAIVALMKEHQVTAVYNHENPEMLGMSSMMGEFKVSSLVDNIILMNWVELGDTFRHALTVAKMRAMPTSRTTHECEITNGQGMKVLPRPIRAALPVVPFAGYLGLISRAPERRSTVGPEVP
;
A
#
# COMPACT_ATOMS: atom_id res chain seq x y z
N LEU A 1 8.64 -43.79 -4.89
CA LEU A 1 10.11 -43.62 -4.97
C LEU A 1 10.67 -44.76 -5.80
N VAL A 2 10.79 -44.56 -7.11
CA VAL A 2 11.58 -45.46 -7.96
C VAL A 2 13.02 -44.99 -7.82
N ARG A 3 13.88 -45.78 -7.17
CA ARG A 3 15.32 -45.52 -7.22
C ARG A 3 15.78 -45.88 -8.63
N LEU A 4 16.16 -44.88 -9.41
CA LEU A 4 16.87 -45.11 -10.66
C LEU A 4 18.21 -45.81 -10.33
N PRO A 5 18.65 -46.79 -11.14
CA PRO A 5 19.90 -47.49 -10.89
C PRO A 5 21.08 -46.51 -10.86
N GLU A 6 22.02 -46.73 -9.95
CA GLU A 6 23.31 -46.03 -9.99
C GLU A 6 23.97 -46.29 -11.35
N SER A 7 24.34 -45.20 -12.03
CA SER A 7 24.75 -45.20 -13.43
C SER A 7 26.01 -46.03 -13.64
N THR A 8 25.89 -47.24 -14.17
CA THR A 8 26.91 -47.84 -15.02
C THR A 8 26.91 -47.11 -16.36
N GLY A 9 27.50 -45.92 -16.42
CA GLY A 9 27.91 -45.22 -17.65
C GLY A 9 26.85 -44.86 -18.70
N GLY A 10 25.56 -45.11 -18.47
CA GLY A 10 24.46 -44.68 -19.33
C GLY A 10 24.01 -43.26 -18.98
N ASP A 11 23.83 -42.42 -20.00
CA ASP A 11 23.43 -41.02 -19.85
C ASP A 11 22.06 -40.94 -19.14
N SER A 12 22.03 -40.34 -17.94
CA SER A 12 20.82 -40.10 -17.13
C SER A 12 19.63 -39.56 -17.95
N ARG A 13 19.94 -38.80 -19.00
CA ARG A 13 19.00 -38.26 -19.97
C ARG A 13 18.20 -39.34 -20.71
N ASP A 14 18.85 -40.42 -21.15
CA ASP A 14 18.22 -41.46 -21.96
C ASP A 14 17.25 -42.29 -21.11
N ALA A 15 17.61 -42.58 -19.86
CA ALA A 15 16.73 -43.24 -18.92
C ALA A 15 15.48 -42.40 -18.61
N PHE A 16 15.65 -41.09 -18.42
CA PHE A 16 14.53 -40.17 -18.22
C PHE A 16 13.64 -40.07 -19.47
N HIS A 17 14.23 -40.04 -20.67
CA HIS A 17 13.50 -40.02 -21.93
C HIS A 17 12.65 -41.28 -22.13
N LEU A 18 13.23 -42.47 -21.92
CA LEU A 18 12.51 -43.74 -22.03
C LEU A 18 11.35 -43.83 -21.02
N LEU A 19 11.54 -43.33 -19.80
CA LEU A 19 10.48 -43.26 -18.80
C LEU A 19 9.35 -42.31 -19.25
N ALA A 20 9.69 -41.11 -19.71
CA ALA A 20 8.73 -40.12 -20.17
C ALA A 20 7.91 -40.64 -21.38
N GLU A 21 8.57 -41.24 -22.38
CA GLU A 21 7.89 -41.85 -23.53
C GLU A 21 7.00 -43.03 -23.12
N GLY A 22 7.47 -43.87 -22.19
CA GLY A 22 6.69 -44.98 -21.66
C GLY A 22 5.40 -44.50 -20.99
N LEU A 23 5.50 -43.48 -20.12
CA LEU A 23 4.34 -42.88 -19.46
C LEU A 23 3.38 -42.22 -20.45
N HIS A 24 3.92 -41.54 -21.47
CA HIS A 24 3.13 -40.93 -22.53
C HIS A 24 2.37 -41.97 -23.35
N ARG A 25 3.02 -43.08 -23.73
CA ARG A 25 2.40 -44.18 -24.47
C ARG A 25 1.23 -44.82 -23.71
N GLU A 26 1.34 -44.92 -22.39
CA GLU A 26 0.26 -45.42 -21.53
C GLU A 26 -0.80 -44.35 -21.20
N ASN A 27 -0.71 -43.15 -21.80
CA ASN A 27 -1.61 -42.01 -21.55
C ASN A 27 -1.71 -41.60 -20.07
N LEU A 28 -0.60 -41.67 -19.33
CA LEU A 28 -0.55 -41.31 -17.91
C LEU A 28 -0.08 -39.86 -17.73
N THR A 29 -0.80 -39.09 -16.90
CA THR A 29 -0.31 -37.80 -16.40
C THR A 29 0.62 -38.06 -15.21
N ALA A 30 1.92 -37.88 -15.41
CA ALA A 30 2.93 -38.13 -14.38
C ALA A 30 3.50 -36.83 -13.81
N MET A 31 3.69 -36.83 -12.49
CA MET A 31 4.46 -35.80 -11.79
C MET A 31 5.75 -36.44 -11.26
N LEU A 32 6.89 -35.91 -11.68
CA LEU A 32 8.21 -36.38 -11.26
C LEU A 32 8.85 -35.35 -10.32
N ALA A 33 9.38 -35.82 -9.20
CA ALA A 33 10.07 -34.98 -8.24
C ALA A 33 11.59 -35.19 -8.38
N LEU A 34 12.32 -34.09 -8.54
CA LEU A 34 13.77 -34.05 -8.64
C LEU A 34 14.30 -33.17 -7.51
N GLU A 35 15.31 -33.65 -6.79
CA GLU A 35 15.97 -32.87 -5.75
C GLU A 35 17.11 -32.06 -6.36
N SER A 36 17.17 -30.78 -6.06
CA SER A 36 18.27 -29.89 -6.45
C SER A 36 18.95 -29.37 -5.18
N THR A 37 20.28 -29.45 -5.15
CA THR A 37 21.06 -28.90 -4.02
C THR A 37 21.09 -27.38 -4.09
N PHE A 38 20.99 -26.72 -2.92
CA PHE A 38 21.02 -25.26 -2.75
C PHE A 38 22.24 -24.53 -3.35
N ALA A 39 23.27 -25.27 -3.75
CA ALA A 39 24.50 -24.71 -4.31
C ALA A 39 24.36 -24.54 -5.83
N ASP A 40 24.17 -23.28 -6.22
CA ASP A 40 24.41 -22.71 -7.56
C ASP A 40 23.20 -22.68 -8.53
N PRO A 41 22.57 -21.51 -8.77
CA PRO A 41 21.51 -21.36 -9.78
C PRO A 41 22.03 -21.50 -11.22
N ALA A 42 23.35 -21.55 -11.42
CA ALA A 42 24.01 -21.86 -12.68
C ALA A 42 24.57 -23.29 -12.75
N ALA A 43 24.50 -24.08 -11.66
CA ALA A 43 24.91 -25.48 -11.70
C ALA A 43 23.95 -26.27 -12.58
N ALA A 44 24.43 -26.53 -13.80
CA ALA A 44 23.95 -27.50 -14.78
C ALA A 44 22.42 -27.63 -14.85
N ARG A 45 21.80 -26.96 -15.84
CA ARG A 45 20.46 -27.39 -16.32
C ARG A 45 20.51 -28.89 -16.53
N ALA A 46 19.83 -29.62 -15.65
CA ALA A 46 19.81 -31.07 -15.68
C ALA A 46 19.24 -31.47 -17.07
N PRO A 47 19.82 -32.45 -17.79
CA PRO A 47 19.34 -32.87 -19.12
C PRO A 47 17.81 -33.14 -19.18
N GLU A 48 17.23 -33.53 -18.05
CA GLU A 48 15.81 -33.74 -17.77
C GLU A 48 14.98 -32.47 -17.99
N GLU A 49 15.55 -31.28 -17.72
CA GLU A 49 14.91 -29.99 -17.95
C GLU A 49 14.63 -29.71 -19.44
N PHE A 50 15.21 -30.47 -20.37
CA PHE A 50 14.91 -30.32 -21.80
C PHE A 50 13.81 -31.28 -22.27
N VAL A 51 13.70 -32.44 -21.62
CA VAL A 51 12.79 -33.54 -22.00
C VAL A 51 11.37 -33.32 -21.45
N ALA A 52 11.23 -32.84 -20.22
CA ALA A 52 9.91 -32.65 -19.61
C ALA A 52 9.00 -31.70 -20.42
N ASP A 53 7.68 -31.85 -20.38
CA ASP A 53 6.76 -30.88 -21.03
C ASP A 53 6.52 -29.65 -20.15
N THR A 54 6.43 -29.88 -18.83
CA THR A 54 6.22 -28.84 -17.82
C THR A 54 7.30 -28.94 -16.75
N ILE A 55 7.86 -27.81 -16.35
CA ILE A 55 8.81 -27.72 -15.23
C ILE A 55 8.28 -26.71 -14.22
N VAL A 56 8.11 -27.21 -13.00
CA VAL A 56 7.79 -26.41 -11.83
C VAL A 56 8.99 -26.44 -10.90
N ARG A 57 9.56 -25.28 -10.61
CA ARG A 57 10.68 -25.11 -9.70
C ARG A 57 10.17 -24.61 -8.36
N LEU A 58 10.52 -25.34 -7.30
CA LEU A 58 10.31 -24.90 -5.93
C LEU A 58 11.63 -24.41 -5.37
N SER A 59 11.64 -23.25 -4.72
CA SER A 59 12.83 -22.63 -4.17
C SER A 59 12.56 -22.11 -2.77
N VAL A 60 13.57 -22.21 -1.92
CA VAL A 60 13.53 -21.78 -0.53
C VAL A 60 14.70 -20.83 -0.33
N GLU A 61 14.42 -19.54 -0.18
CA GLU A 61 15.43 -18.50 -0.11
C GLU A 61 15.43 -17.85 1.27
N PRO A 62 16.59 -17.74 1.94
CA PRO A 62 16.67 -17.01 3.21
C PRO A 62 16.51 -15.51 2.95
N VAL A 63 15.58 -14.88 3.66
CA VAL A 63 15.34 -13.43 3.60
C VAL A 63 15.47 -12.87 5.01
N GLN A 64 16.62 -12.26 5.31
CA GLN A 64 16.97 -11.78 6.65
C GLN A 64 16.85 -12.89 7.73
N ARG A 65 15.79 -12.83 8.55
CA ARG A 65 15.48 -13.82 9.61
C ARG A 65 14.38 -14.79 9.22
N ALA A 66 13.76 -14.59 8.06
CA ALA A 66 12.67 -15.41 7.54
C ALA A 66 13.14 -16.26 6.36
N VAL A 67 12.24 -17.12 5.89
CA VAL A 67 12.44 -17.96 4.71
C VAL A 67 11.28 -17.71 3.75
N LEU A 68 11.61 -17.36 2.51
CA LEU A 68 10.64 -17.20 1.44
C LEU A 68 10.59 -18.48 0.62
N ARG A 69 9.42 -19.09 0.53
CA ARG A 69 9.17 -20.24 -0.36
C ARG A 69 8.55 -19.73 -1.64
N SER A 70 9.09 -20.13 -2.78
CA SER A 70 8.58 -19.73 -4.09
C SER A 70 8.44 -20.89 -5.06
N LEU A 71 7.43 -20.79 -5.90
CA LEU A 71 7.09 -21.66 -7.00
C LEU A 71 7.22 -20.87 -8.29
N GLU A 72 7.95 -21.40 -9.27
CA GLU A 72 8.09 -20.83 -10.60
C GLU A 72 7.78 -21.89 -11.65
N VAL A 73 6.89 -21.59 -12.59
CA VAL A 73 6.72 -22.40 -13.79
C VAL A 73 7.78 -21.95 -14.78
N VAL A 74 8.80 -22.78 -15.00
CA VAL A 74 9.93 -22.46 -15.89
C VAL A 74 9.52 -22.64 -17.36
N LYS A 75 8.79 -23.72 -17.62
CA LYS A 75 8.21 -24.02 -18.93
C LYS A 75 6.91 -24.80 -18.76
N SER A 76 5.99 -24.59 -19.69
CA SER A 76 4.81 -25.45 -19.88
C SER A 76 4.49 -25.45 -21.37
N ARG A 77 4.73 -26.57 -22.05
CA ARG A 77 4.45 -26.68 -23.49
C ARG A 77 2.94 -26.69 -23.72
N GLY A 78 2.48 -25.91 -24.68
CA GLY A 78 1.08 -25.89 -25.12
C GLY A 78 0.11 -25.12 -24.22
N HIS A 79 0.58 -24.48 -23.14
CA HIS A 79 -0.26 -23.72 -22.22
C HIS A 79 0.36 -22.36 -21.88
N GLU A 80 -0.49 -21.34 -21.73
CA GLU A 80 -0.08 -20.08 -21.12
C GLU A 80 0.03 -20.26 -19.60
N TYR A 81 1.06 -19.67 -18.98
CA TYR A 81 1.28 -19.75 -17.55
C TYR A 81 1.81 -18.42 -17.00
N ALA A 82 1.58 -18.19 -15.71
CA ALA A 82 2.08 -17.02 -15.03
C ALA A 82 3.61 -17.10 -14.89
N LEU A 83 4.29 -16.06 -15.38
CA LEU A 83 5.75 -15.98 -15.35
C LEU A 83 6.27 -15.44 -14.02
N GLY A 84 7.46 -15.92 -13.66
CA GLY A 84 8.23 -15.50 -12.49
C GLY A 84 7.90 -16.30 -11.24
N ARG A 85 8.48 -15.87 -10.12
CA ARG A 85 8.35 -16.54 -8.83
C ARG A 85 7.08 -16.09 -8.11
N HIS A 86 6.28 -17.06 -7.70
CA HIS A 86 5.08 -16.91 -6.88
C HIS A 86 5.35 -17.48 -5.51
N SER A 87 4.95 -16.80 -4.44
CA SER A 87 5.15 -17.36 -3.10
C SER A 87 4.16 -18.50 -2.80
N PHE A 88 4.51 -19.37 -1.85
CA PHE A 88 3.58 -20.40 -1.38
C PHE A 88 3.79 -20.74 0.10
N ARG A 89 2.73 -21.23 0.74
CA ARG A 89 2.77 -21.83 2.07
C ARG A 89 2.28 -23.27 2.04
N ILE A 90 2.67 -24.03 3.05
CA ILE A 90 2.15 -25.37 3.29
C ILE A 90 1.38 -25.31 4.60
N THR A 91 0.06 -25.41 4.51
CA THR A 91 -0.86 -25.24 5.63
C THR A 91 -1.41 -26.60 6.05
N ASN A 92 -1.38 -26.88 7.36
CA ASN A 92 -1.89 -28.13 7.89
C ASN A 92 -3.37 -28.32 7.53
N GLY A 93 -3.71 -29.46 6.95
CA GLY A 93 -5.07 -29.78 6.51
C GLY A 93 -5.50 -29.15 5.16
N GLN A 94 -4.75 -28.17 4.62
CA GLN A 94 -5.04 -27.55 3.32
C GLN A 94 -3.98 -27.86 2.25
N GLY A 95 -2.77 -28.24 2.64
CA GLY A 95 -1.69 -28.54 1.70
C GLY A 95 -0.98 -27.29 1.19
N LEU A 96 -0.57 -27.32 -0.07
CA LEU A 96 0.20 -26.24 -0.70
C LEU A 96 -0.74 -25.14 -1.22
N GLU A 97 -0.60 -23.94 -0.67
CA GLU A 97 -1.33 -22.74 -1.06
C GLU A 97 -0.38 -21.78 -1.77
N VAL A 98 -0.66 -21.46 -3.04
CA VAL A 98 0.18 -20.59 -3.87
C VAL A 98 -0.44 -19.20 -3.93
N TYR A 99 0.34 -18.18 -3.62
CA TYR A 99 -0.04 -16.78 -3.79
C TYR A 99 0.63 -16.24 -5.04
N ARG A 100 -0.20 -15.74 -5.96
CA ARG A 100 0.30 -15.14 -7.20
C ARG A 100 1.17 -13.95 -6.83
N ARG A 101 2.31 -13.84 -7.53
CA ARG A 101 3.20 -12.69 -7.46
C ARG A 101 2.40 -11.41 -7.63
N VAL A 102 2.60 -10.43 -6.74
CA VAL A 102 1.99 -9.12 -6.89
C VAL A 102 2.37 -8.52 -8.24
N GLN A 103 1.35 -8.29 -9.05
CA GLN A 103 1.45 -7.64 -10.35
C GLN A 103 0.24 -6.73 -10.47
N ALA A 104 0.45 -5.52 -10.98
CA ALA A 104 -0.67 -4.68 -11.36
C ALA A 104 -1.53 -5.44 -12.39
N PRO A 105 -2.86 -5.49 -12.21
CA PRO A 105 -3.76 -6.11 -13.19
C PRO A 105 -3.46 -5.57 -14.60
N ARG A 106 -3.16 -6.49 -15.53
CA ARG A 106 -2.91 -6.17 -16.96
C ARG A 106 -4.19 -6.22 -17.81
N SER A 107 -5.34 -6.46 -17.18
CA SER A 107 -6.59 -6.71 -17.89
C SER A 107 -7.04 -5.48 -18.71
N LEU A 108 -7.42 -5.75 -19.96
CA LEU A 108 -8.11 -4.82 -20.89
C LEU A 108 -9.48 -4.35 -20.33
N GLN A 109 -9.93 -4.90 -19.21
CA GLN A 109 -11.19 -4.55 -18.53
C GLN A 109 -11.15 -3.20 -17.80
N ARG A 110 -10.09 -2.39 -17.97
CA ARG A 110 -10.10 -0.96 -17.61
C ARG A 110 -11.31 -0.20 -18.18
N GLU A 111 -11.94 -0.71 -19.24
CA GLU A 111 -13.14 -0.14 -19.83
C GLU A 111 -14.42 -0.33 -19.01
N ARG A 112 -14.46 -1.25 -18.02
CA ARG A 112 -15.60 -1.37 -17.09
C ARG A 112 -15.60 -0.32 -15.97
N GLY A 113 -14.52 0.44 -15.82
CA GLY A 113 -14.43 1.55 -14.86
C GLY A 113 -15.24 2.80 -15.22
N ALA A 114 -16.01 2.79 -16.32
CA ALA A 114 -16.60 3.98 -16.92
C ALA A 114 -18.14 4.05 -16.87
N ALA A 115 -18.78 3.50 -15.84
CA ALA A 115 -20.21 3.72 -15.58
C ALA A 115 -20.45 4.58 -14.32
N PHE A 116 -19.53 5.47 -14.00
CA PHE A 116 -19.61 6.35 -12.84
C PHE A 116 -19.57 7.81 -13.29
N ASP A 117 -20.36 8.64 -12.62
CA ASP A 117 -20.35 10.10 -12.80
C ASP A 117 -18.97 10.64 -12.40
N PRO A 118 -18.14 11.13 -13.34
CA PRO A 118 -16.77 11.58 -13.07
C PRO A 118 -16.69 12.73 -12.06
N THR A 119 -17.83 13.33 -11.68
CA THR A 119 -17.91 14.40 -10.69
C THR A 119 -18.25 13.93 -9.28
N SER A 120 -18.65 12.67 -9.08
CA SER A 120 -19.12 12.22 -7.77
C SER A 120 -17.99 12.09 -6.75
N ARG A 121 -18.32 12.47 -5.51
CA ARG A 121 -17.38 12.63 -4.40
C ARG A 121 -17.84 11.90 -3.15
N VAL A 122 -16.86 11.55 -2.31
CA VAL A 122 -17.07 11.09 -0.94
C VAL A 122 -16.60 12.16 0.04
N ALA A 123 -17.42 12.44 1.04
CA ALA A 123 -17.08 13.35 2.12
C ALA A 123 -15.94 12.79 2.97
N THR A 124 -15.01 13.63 3.39
CA THR A 124 -13.87 13.23 4.23
C THR A 124 -14.26 12.88 5.66
N GLY A 125 -15.40 13.39 6.14
CA GLY A 125 -15.79 13.25 7.55
C GLY A 125 -15.08 14.22 8.50
N ILE A 126 -14.23 15.11 7.96
CA ILE A 126 -13.47 16.08 8.74
C ILE A 126 -14.07 17.47 8.49
N PRO A 127 -14.67 18.10 9.51
CA PRO A 127 -15.18 19.46 9.38
C PRO A 127 -14.11 20.43 8.87
N GLY A 128 -14.48 21.25 7.88
CA GLY A 128 -13.58 22.21 7.25
C GLY A 128 -12.69 21.64 6.13
N LEU A 129 -12.41 20.33 6.11
CA LEU A 129 -11.52 19.73 5.10
C LEU A 129 -12.20 19.64 3.73
N ASP A 130 -13.47 19.22 3.67
CA ASP A 130 -14.19 19.04 2.40
C ASP A 130 -14.15 20.31 1.53
N GLY A 131 -14.23 21.49 2.14
CA GLY A 131 -14.11 22.77 1.43
C GLY A 131 -12.73 23.00 0.80
N LEU A 132 -11.66 22.50 1.43
CA LEU A 132 -10.29 22.59 0.91
C LEU A 132 -10.02 21.60 -0.23
N VAL A 133 -10.75 20.48 -0.26
CA VAL A 133 -10.63 19.45 -1.30
C VAL A 133 -11.77 19.48 -2.31
N ASN A 134 -12.38 20.66 -2.52
CA ASN A 134 -13.43 20.92 -3.53
C ASN A 134 -14.69 20.05 -3.37
N GLY A 135 -15.17 19.87 -2.13
CA GLY A 135 -16.38 19.12 -1.80
C GLY A 135 -16.15 17.63 -1.50
N GLY A 136 -14.91 17.24 -1.21
CA GLY A 136 -14.53 15.86 -0.88
C GLY A 136 -13.69 15.17 -1.96
N TYR A 137 -13.27 13.94 -1.68
CA TYR A 137 -12.46 13.15 -2.62
C TYR A 137 -13.31 12.59 -3.75
N PHE A 138 -12.77 12.52 -4.97
CA PHE A 138 -13.44 11.79 -6.03
C PHE A 138 -13.60 10.30 -5.66
N VAL A 139 -14.68 9.67 -6.12
CA VAL A 139 -14.81 8.20 -6.02
C VAL A 139 -13.65 7.55 -6.78
N ALA A 140 -13.17 6.40 -6.29
CA ALA A 140 -12.01 5.69 -6.84
C ALA A 140 -10.70 6.49 -6.84
N SER A 141 -10.63 7.65 -6.19
CA SER A 141 -9.39 8.40 -6.06
C SER A 141 -8.49 7.86 -4.96
N THR A 142 -7.20 8.12 -5.13
CA THR A 142 -6.14 7.71 -4.20
C THR A 142 -5.60 8.93 -3.48
N THR A 143 -5.78 8.99 -2.16
CA THR A 143 -5.31 10.09 -1.31
C THR A 143 -4.16 9.62 -0.42
N LEU A 144 -3.04 10.33 -0.45
CA LEU A 144 -1.92 10.10 0.46
C LEU A 144 -1.92 11.15 1.57
N VAL A 145 -1.91 10.73 2.82
CA VAL A 145 -1.76 11.58 4.00
C VAL A 145 -0.36 11.40 4.54
N VAL A 146 0.46 12.45 4.43
CA VAL A 146 1.88 12.43 4.81
C VAL A 146 2.07 13.31 6.03
N GLY A 147 2.85 12.82 7.00
CA GLY A 147 3.20 13.62 8.16
C GLY A 147 4.04 12.85 9.17
N ILE A 148 4.61 13.57 10.14
CA ILE A 148 5.38 12.97 11.24
C ILE A 148 4.49 12.11 12.15
N SER A 149 5.12 11.27 12.97
CA SER A 149 4.40 10.56 14.04
C SER A 149 3.66 11.55 14.94
N GLY A 150 2.44 11.20 15.36
CA GLY A 150 1.62 12.09 16.18
C GLY A 150 0.99 13.28 15.45
N ALA A 151 1.19 13.47 14.13
CA ALA A 151 0.58 14.59 13.40
C ALA A 151 -0.96 14.53 13.28
N GLY A 152 -1.58 13.38 13.53
CA GLY A 152 -3.04 13.16 13.45
C GLY A 152 -3.53 12.32 12.26
N LYS A 153 -2.62 11.67 11.53
CA LYS A 153 -2.94 10.84 10.35
C LYS A 153 -3.98 9.75 10.66
N SER A 154 -3.80 9.00 11.74
CA SER A 154 -4.73 7.94 12.16
C SER A 154 -6.09 8.47 12.61
N VAL A 155 -6.16 9.68 13.19
CA VAL A 155 -7.44 10.35 13.52
C VAL A 155 -8.21 10.66 12.25
N MET A 156 -7.52 11.19 11.23
CA MET A 156 -8.10 11.46 9.92
C MET A 156 -8.60 10.19 9.22
N ALA A 157 -7.83 9.10 9.29
CA ALA A 157 -8.23 7.79 8.81
C ALA A 157 -9.51 7.28 9.50
N LEU A 158 -9.57 7.33 10.83
CA LEU A 158 -10.73 6.89 11.61
C LEU A 158 -11.99 7.69 11.27
N GLN A 159 -11.89 9.02 11.16
CA GLN A 159 -13.03 9.86 10.74
C GLN A 159 -13.51 9.56 9.32
N PHE A 160 -12.58 9.28 8.39
CA PHE A 160 -12.94 8.93 7.02
C PHE A 160 -13.73 7.61 6.93
N ILE A 161 -13.32 6.60 7.71
CA ILE A 161 -14.00 5.31 7.83
C ILE A 161 -15.35 5.47 8.52
N ALA A 162 -15.40 6.22 9.62
CA ALA A 162 -16.61 6.49 10.38
C ALA A 162 -17.65 7.25 9.58
N GLU A 163 -17.24 8.22 8.75
CA GLU A 163 -18.16 8.94 7.86
C GLU A 163 -18.78 8.03 6.80
N GLY A 164 -18.04 7.02 6.32
CA GLY A 164 -18.60 5.97 5.47
C GLY A 164 -19.69 5.19 6.20
N ALA A 165 -19.38 4.67 7.39
CA ALA A 165 -20.34 3.92 8.19
C ALA A 165 -21.58 4.76 8.54
N ARG A 166 -21.41 6.05 8.86
CA ARG A 166 -22.52 6.98 9.12
C ARG A 166 -23.45 7.14 7.91
N ARG A 167 -22.91 7.02 6.70
CA ARG A 167 -23.66 7.06 5.43
C ARG A 167 -24.19 5.68 4.99
N GLY A 168 -23.99 4.63 5.78
CA GLY A 168 -24.34 3.25 5.41
C GLY A 168 -23.41 2.66 4.35
N GLU A 169 -22.23 3.23 4.16
CA GLU A 169 -21.22 2.74 3.22
C GLU A 169 -20.29 1.75 3.93
N LYS A 170 -19.91 0.69 3.21
CA LYS A 170 -18.90 -0.24 3.70
C LYS A 170 -17.50 0.36 3.61
N SER A 171 -16.72 0.22 4.67
CA SER A 171 -15.39 0.80 4.82
C SER A 171 -14.38 -0.23 5.29
N LEU A 172 -13.27 -0.38 4.57
CA LEU A 172 -12.16 -1.25 4.91
C LEU A 172 -11.06 -0.46 5.61
N MET A 173 -10.59 -0.91 6.77
CA MET A 173 -9.39 -0.38 7.41
C MET A 173 -8.36 -1.49 7.54
N VAL A 174 -7.25 -1.34 6.83
CA VAL A 174 -6.07 -2.21 6.95
C VAL A 174 -5.06 -1.50 7.83
N THR A 175 -4.68 -2.12 8.93
CA THR A 175 -3.68 -1.57 9.85
C THR A 175 -2.52 -2.53 10.05
N LEU A 176 -1.30 -1.99 10.03
CA LEU A 176 -0.06 -2.72 10.32
C LEU A 176 0.58 -2.27 11.64
N ASP A 177 0.24 -1.06 12.09
CA ASP A 177 0.90 -0.43 13.22
C ASP A 177 0.20 -0.70 14.54
N GLU A 178 -1.14 -0.75 14.54
CA GLU A 178 -1.94 -0.82 15.76
C GLU A 178 -2.86 -2.04 15.79
N PRO A 179 -2.85 -2.85 16.86
CA PRO A 179 -3.77 -3.97 16.99
C PRO A 179 -5.22 -3.47 17.15
N PRO A 180 -6.24 -4.30 16.84
CA PRO A 180 -7.64 -3.86 16.81
C PRO A 180 -8.13 -3.21 18.10
N ALA A 181 -7.74 -3.73 19.28
CA ALA A 181 -8.12 -3.16 20.57
C ALA A 181 -7.62 -1.72 20.76
N GLN A 182 -6.43 -1.41 20.25
CA GLN A 182 -5.86 -0.07 20.30
C GLN A 182 -6.59 0.87 19.33
N VAL A 183 -6.89 0.42 18.11
CA VAL A 183 -7.68 1.18 17.14
C VAL A 183 -9.05 1.54 17.70
N LEU A 184 -9.75 0.57 18.32
CA LEU A 184 -11.05 0.79 18.95
C LEU A 184 -10.99 1.79 20.10
N ARG A 185 -9.98 1.68 20.97
CA ARG A 185 -9.75 2.64 22.06
C ARG A 185 -9.48 4.04 21.52
N ASN A 186 -8.62 4.16 20.51
CA ASN A 186 -8.27 5.43 19.89
C ASN A 186 -9.48 6.09 19.22
N ALA A 187 -10.32 5.29 18.52
CA ALA A 187 -11.58 5.74 17.96
C ALA A 187 -12.56 6.25 19.03
N HIS A 188 -12.69 5.52 20.14
CA HIS A 188 -13.56 5.93 21.25
C HIS A 188 -13.12 7.28 21.85
N SER A 189 -11.82 7.50 22.03
CA SER A 189 -11.27 8.76 22.55
C SER A 189 -11.61 9.99 21.70
N ILE A 190 -11.86 9.80 20.41
CA ILE A 190 -12.27 10.87 19.47
C ILE A 190 -13.78 10.88 19.19
N GLY A 191 -14.58 10.14 19.97
CA GLY A 191 -16.05 10.14 19.87
C GLY A 191 -16.61 9.23 18.77
N ILE A 192 -15.83 8.28 18.27
CA ILE A 192 -16.25 7.34 17.22
C ILE A 192 -16.54 5.97 17.84
N ASP A 193 -17.78 5.51 17.69
CA ASP A 193 -18.18 4.14 18.01
C ASP A 193 -17.89 3.21 16.82
N LEU A 194 -16.62 2.81 16.70
CA LEU A 194 -16.16 1.94 15.62
C LEU A 194 -16.67 0.50 15.79
N GLN A 195 -16.83 0.03 17.04
CA GLN A 195 -17.31 -1.34 17.32
C GLN A 195 -18.72 -1.55 16.77
N SER A 196 -19.64 -0.63 17.02
CA SER A 196 -21.00 -0.69 16.46
C SER A 196 -21.02 -0.68 14.92
N ALA A 197 -20.05 -0.02 14.28
CA ALA A 197 -19.93 -0.04 12.82
C ALA A 197 -19.42 -1.41 12.30
N ILE A 198 -18.52 -2.05 13.04
CA ILE A 198 -18.04 -3.42 12.76
C ILE A 198 -19.17 -4.43 12.94
N ASP A 199 -19.90 -4.36 14.05
CA ASP A 199 -20.99 -5.30 14.38
C ASP A 199 -22.13 -5.24 13.37
N ARG A 200 -22.36 -4.06 12.76
CA ARG A 200 -23.33 -3.86 11.67
C ARG A 200 -22.82 -4.28 10.28
N GLY A 201 -21.58 -4.76 10.19
CA GLY A 201 -20.95 -5.14 8.92
C GLY A 201 -20.67 -3.97 7.98
N LEU A 202 -20.59 -2.74 8.52
CA LEU A 202 -20.25 -1.53 7.76
C LEU A 202 -18.74 -1.26 7.77
N VAL A 203 -18.01 -1.75 8.78
CA VAL A 203 -16.56 -1.62 8.84
C VAL A 203 -15.92 -3.00 8.92
N HIS A 204 -14.92 -3.23 8.07
CA HIS A 204 -14.03 -4.38 8.19
C HIS A 204 -12.66 -3.87 8.65
N LEU A 205 -12.23 -4.27 9.85
CA LEU A 205 -10.93 -3.93 10.41
C LEU A 205 -10.01 -5.14 10.30
N TRP A 206 -8.97 -5.03 9.48
CA TRP A 206 -7.97 -6.07 9.30
C TRP A 206 -6.62 -5.60 9.82
N TYR A 207 -6.05 -6.36 10.76
CA TYR A 207 -4.72 -6.14 11.31
C TYR A 207 -3.79 -7.25 10.86
N GLU A 208 -2.65 -6.88 10.26
CA GLU A 208 -1.57 -7.82 10.01
C GLU A 208 -0.25 -7.31 10.62
N PRO A 209 0.37 -8.08 11.54
CA PRO A 209 1.65 -7.72 12.10
C PRO A 209 2.75 -7.64 11.03
N PRO A 210 3.61 -6.62 11.03
CA PRO A 210 4.65 -6.46 10.02
C PRO A 210 5.70 -7.56 10.04
N GLN A 211 5.87 -8.28 11.16
CA GLN A 211 6.82 -9.40 11.27
C GLN A 211 6.39 -10.63 10.47
N GLU A 212 5.10 -10.79 10.18
CA GLU A 212 4.55 -11.92 9.42
C GLU A 212 4.25 -11.54 7.96
N PHE A 213 4.67 -10.34 7.56
CA PHE A 213 4.32 -9.73 6.30
C PHE A 213 4.99 -10.44 5.11
N GLU A 214 4.16 -11.00 4.25
CA GLU A 214 4.56 -11.60 2.99
C GLU A 214 3.74 -10.95 1.87
N ILE A 215 4.42 -10.27 0.96
CA ILE A 215 3.80 -9.28 0.06
C ILE A 215 2.68 -9.86 -0.82
N ASP A 216 2.90 -11.04 -1.39
CA ASP A 216 1.95 -11.71 -2.29
C ASP A 216 0.75 -12.24 -1.51
N ARG A 217 0.98 -12.86 -0.34
CA ARG A 217 -0.09 -13.33 0.56
C ARG A 217 -0.95 -12.16 1.03
N HIS A 218 -0.31 -11.10 1.51
CA HIS A 218 -0.99 -9.91 1.97
C HIS A 218 -1.83 -9.27 0.86
N PHE A 219 -1.28 -9.16 -0.35
CA PHE A 219 -2.04 -8.65 -1.50
C PHE A 219 -3.25 -9.53 -1.83
N ALA A 220 -3.07 -10.86 -1.87
CA ALA A 220 -4.16 -11.80 -2.12
C ALA A 220 -5.26 -11.72 -1.04
N GLN A 221 -4.89 -11.47 0.22
CA GLN A 221 -5.86 -11.26 1.30
C GLN A 221 -6.63 -9.94 1.13
N ILE A 222 -5.95 -8.84 0.75
CA ILE A 222 -6.65 -7.59 0.42
C ILE A 222 -7.62 -7.80 -0.74
N GLU A 223 -7.17 -8.47 -1.79
CA GLU A 223 -7.99 -8.77 -2.98
C GLU A 223 -9.26 -9.53 -2.59
N ALA A 224 -9.13 -10.64 -1.84
CA ALA A 224 -10.26 -11.40 -1.33
C ALA A 224 -11.21 -10.55 -0.47
N ILE A 225 -10.68 -9.74 0.46
CA ILE A 225 -11.50 -8.85 1.29
C ILE A 225 -12.23 -7.83 0.43
N VAL A 226 -11.58 -7.20 -0.56
CA VAL A 226 -12.20 -6.20 -1.43
C VAL A 226 -13.30 -6.83 -2.30
N GLU A 227 -13.08 -8.04 -2.82
CA GLU A 227 -14.06 -8.79 -3.61
C GLU A 227 -15.30 -9.20 -2.80
N ASP A 228 -15.10 -9.72 -1.59
CA ASP A 228 -16.17 -10.22 -0.72
C ASP A 228 -16.91 -9.10 0.01
N PHE A 229 -16.15 -8.20 0.65
CA PHE A 229 -16.71 -7.13 1.47
C PHE A 229 -17.30 -6.01 0.61
N LYS A 230 -16.71 -5.73 -0.56
CA LYS A 230 -17.09 -4.65 -1.49
C LYS A 230 -17.12 -3.27 -0.81
N PRO A 231 -16.00 -2.81 -0.24
CA PRO A 231 -15.93 -1.51 0.40
C PRO A 231 -16.13 -0.37 -0.61
N ARG A 232 -16.72 0.74 -0.16
CA ARG A 232 -16.70 2.01 -0.90
C ARG A 232 -15.51 2.89 -0.50
N ARG A 233 -14.99 2.67 0.70
CA ARG A 233 -13.85 3.39 1.29
C ARG A 233 -12.80 2.42 1.78
N ALA A 234 -11.53 2.77 1.62
CA ALA A 234 -10.43 2.04 2.24
C ALA A 234 -9.45 2.99 2.93
N VAL A 235 -8.88 2.54 4.04
CA VAL A 235 -7.72 3.13 4.70
C VAL A 235 -6.62 2.08 4.80
N ILE A 236 -5.38 2.47 4.51
CA ILE A 236 -4.19 1.67 4.84
C ILE A 236 -3.27 2.47 5.76
N ASP A 237 -3.10 1.99 6.99
CA ASP A 237 -2.34 2.65 8.06
C ASP A 237 -1.25 1.71 8.65
N SER A 238 0.02 1.82 8.24
CA SER A 238 0.61 2.83 7.34
C SER A 238 1.47 2.22 6.22
N LEU A 239 1.60 2.97 5.12
CA LEU A 239 2.50 2.64 4.01
C LEU A 239 3.98 2.64 4.41
N SER A 240 4.34 3.43 5.42
CA SER A 240 5.70 3.46 5.99
C SER A 240 6.13 2.07 6.46
N THR A 241 5.20 1.31 7.02
CA THR A 241 5.46 -0.01 7.59
C THR A 241 5.69 -1.07 6.50
N TYR A 242 5.07 -0.94 5.33
CA TYR A 242 5.47 -1.74 4.16
C TYR A 242 6.88 -1.40 3.70
N GLY A 243 7.23 -0.11 3.63
CA GLY A 243 8.54 0.34 3.18
C GLY A 243 9.67 -0.19 4.07
N SER A 244 9.49 -0.18 5.39
CA SER A 244 10.47 -0.71 6.33
C SER A 244 10.53 -2.25 6.34
N SER A 245 9.39 -2.92 6.18
CA SER A 245 9.31 -4.39 6.21
C SER A 245 9.85 -5.05 4.93
N LEU A 246 9.77 -4.38 3.77
CA LEU A 246 10.21 -4.91 2.48
C LEU A 246 11.73 -4.77 2.22
N GLY A 247 12.46 -4.04 3.06
CA GLY A 247 13.91 -3.86 2.94
C GLY A 247 14.35 -3.18 1.62
N ALA A 248 15.65 -3.27 1.27
CA ALA A 248 16.33 -2.56 0.16
C ALA A 248 15.78 -2.80 -1.28
N ALA A 249 14.63 -3.46 -1.43
CA ALA A 249 13.94 -3.67 -2.68
C ALA A 249 12.87 -2.60 -2.93
N GLU A 250 13.29 -1.34 -3.07
CA GLU A 250 12.41 -0.19 -3.38
C GLU A 250 11.44 -0.45 -4.55
N ARG A 251 11.88 -1.23 -5.54
CA ARG A 251 11.06 -1.66 -6.68
C ARG A 251 9.86 -2.52 -6.25
N SER A 252 10.05 -3.45 -5.31
CA SER A 252 8.99 -4.34 -4.84
C SER A 252 7.88 -3.57 -4.13
N PHE A 253 8.24 -2.60 -3.29
CA PHE A 253 7.24 -1.73 -2.63
C PHE A 253 6.45 -0.90 -3.64
N ARG A 254 7.14 -0.30 -4.63
CA ARG A 254 6.46 0.49 -5.67
C ARG A 254 5.50 -0.34 -6.50
N ASP A 255 5.92 -1.53 -6.92
CA ASP A 255 5.09 -2.45 -7.71
C ASP A 255 3.86 -2.89 -6.92
N PHE A 256 4.04 -3.20 -5.64
CA PHE A 256 2.96 -3.53 -4.72
C PHE A 256 1.99 -2.37 -4.49
N PHE A 257 2.51 -1.17 -4.21
CA PHE A 257 1.66 0.00 -4.04
C PHE A 257 0.87 0.32 -5.32
N HIS A 258 1.50 0.18 -6.49
CA HIS A 258 0.79 0.31 -7.76
C HIS A 258 -0.32 -0.75 -7.92
N ALA A 259 -0.06 -2.01 -7.51
CA ALA A 259 -1.05 -3.08 -7.58
C ALA A 259 -2.26 -2.79 -6.66
N ILE A 260 -2.03 -2.35 -5.41
CA ILE A 260 -3.12 -1.97 -4.51
C ILE A 260 -3.92 -0.80 -5.07
N VAL A 261 -3.25 0.25 -5.57
CA VAL A 261 -3.95 1.39 -6.18
C VAL A 261 -4.79 0.94 -7.38
N ALA A 262 -4.28 0.02 -8.20
CA ALA A 262 -5.02 -0.53 -9.33
C ALA A 262 -6.26 -1.34 -8.87
N LEU A 263 -6.10 -2.21 -7.88
CA LEU A 263 -7.19 -2.98 -7.27
C LEU A 263 -8.29 -2.06 -6.73
N MET A 264 -7.92 -1.05 -5.94
CA MET A 264 -8.90 -0.09 -5.39
C MET A 264 -9.64 0.66 -6.50
N LYS A 265 -8.93 1.07 -7.56
CA LYS A 265 -9.54 1.76 -8.71
C LYS A 265 -10.48 0.86 -9.51
N GLU A 266 -10.09 -0.39 -9.74
CA GLU A 266 -10.91 -1.38 -10.43
C GLU A 266 -12.23 -1.63 -9.69
N HIS A 267 -12.18 -1.71 -8.36
CA HIS A 267 -13.36 -1.88 -7.50
C HIS A 267 -14.05 -0.57 -7.08
N GLN A 268 -13.66 0.57 -7.66
CA GLN A 268 -14.24 1.90 -7.39
C GLN A 268 -14.16 2.34 -5.91
N VAL A 269 -13.15 1.88 -5.20
CA VAL A 269 -12.89 2.19 -3.79
C VAL A 269 -12.14 3.51 -3.66
N THR A 270 -12.66 4.47 -2.89
CA THR A 270 -11.86 5.66 -2.52
C THR A 270 -10.91 5.30 -1.39
N ALA A 271 -9.62 5.36 -1.66
CA ALA A 271 -8.60 4.87 -0.74
C ALA A 271 -7.72 6.00 -0.18
N VAL A 272 -7.54 6.00 1.14
CA VAL A 272 -6.63 6.87 1.88
C VAL A 272 -5.46 6.04 2.40
N TYR A 273 -4.25 6.55 2.22
CA TYR A 273 -3.03 5.88 2.64
C TYR A 273 -2.26 6.80 3.56
N ASN A 274 -1.95 6.33 4.76
CA ASN A 274 -1.12 7.08 5.68
C ASN A 274 0.35 6.75 5.40
N HIS A 275 1.20 7.76 5.39
CA HIS A 275 2.64 7.60 5.25
C HIS A 275 3.35 8.46 6.27
N GLU A 276 4.18 7.83 7.09
CA GLU A 276 5.04 8.57 8.00
C GLU A 276 6.27 9.08 7.26
N ASN A 277 6.48 10.40 7.35
CA ASN A 277 7.73 11.03 6.95
C ASN A 277 8.41 11.58 8.21
N PRO A 278 9.61 11.09 8.58
CA PRO A 278 10.31 11.53 9.79
C PRO A 278 10.86 12.95 9.68
N GLU A 279 10.95 13.54 8.49
CA GLU A 279 11.40 14.94 8.35
C GLU A 279 10.29 15.92 8.73
N MET A 280 10.48 16.64 9.83
CA MET A 280 9.54 17.65 10.34
C MET A 280 9.39 18.88 9.42
N LEU A 281 10.42 19.23 8.66
CA LEU A 281 10.52 20.48 7.90
C LEU A 281 11.33 20.29 6.62
N GLY A 282 10.64 20.31 5.47
CA GLY A 282 11.31 20.38 4.16
C GLY A 282 10.46 19.85 3.02
N MET A 283 10.12 20.71 2.05
CA MET A 283 9.48 20.26 0.78
C MET A 283 10.39 19.35 -0.05
N SER A 284 11.69 19.31 0.27
CA SER A 284 12.73 18.67 -0.52
C SER A 284 12.82 17.15 -0.34
N SER A 285 12.21 16.60 0.71
CA SER A 285 12.22 15.18 1.07
C SER A 285 10.83 14.66 1.43
N MET A 286 9.76 15.34 0.99
CA MET A 286 8.38 15.04 1.42
C MET A 286 7.93 13.59 1.18
N MET A 287 8.69 12.80 0.42
CA MET A 287 8.41 11.38 0.17
C MET A 287 9.66 10.49 0.22
N GLY A 288 10.78 10.98 0.77
CA GLY A 288 12.07 10.29 0.71
C GLY A 288 12.42 9.80 -0.71
N GLU A 289 13.12 8.66 -0.80
CA GLU A 289 13.47 7.96 -2.05
C GLU A 289 12.24 7.37 -2.79
N PHE A 290 11.04 7.37 -2.16
CA PHE A 290 9.84 6.75 -2.70
C PHE A 290 9.09 7.69 -3.66
N LYS A 291 9.23 7.44 -4.96
CA LYS A 291 8.52 8.14 -6.06
C LYS A 291 7.00 7.83 -6.15
N VAL A 292 6.32 7.66 -5.01
CA VAL A 292 4.90 7.27 -4.95
C VAL A 292 3.93 8.45 -5.20
N SER A 293 4.40 9.71 -5.24
CA SER A 293 3.57 10.89 -5.60
C SER A 293 2.92 10.77 -6.97
N SER A 294 3.61 10.10 -7.89
CA SER A 294 3.13 9.89 -9.26
C SER A 294 1.90 8.97 -9.35
N LEU A 295 1.72 8.11 -8.34
CA LEU A 295 0.68 7.09 -8.28
C LEU A 295 -0.61 7.59 -7.63
N VAL A 296 -0.52 8.64 -6.79
CA VAL A 296 -1.65 9.17 -6.03
C VAL A 296 -2.28 10.39 -6.70
N ASP A 297 -3.58 10.58 -6.48
CA ASP A 297 -4.33 11.69 -7.05
C ASP A 297 -4.29 12.91 -6.12
N ASN A 298 -4.41 12.67 -4.80
CA ASN A 298 -4.42 13.71 -3.78
C ASN A 298 -3.27 13.52 -2.79
N ILE A 299 -2.67 14.62 -2.31
CA ILE A 299 -1.66 14.60 -1.25
C ILE A 299 -2.03 15.64 -0.20
N ILE A 300 -2.15 15.18 1.04
CA ILE A 300 -2.41 15.99 2.23
C ILE A 300 -1.19 15.89 3.12
N LEU A 301 -0.69 17.05 3.53
CA LEU A 301 0.46 17.17 4.42
C LEU A 301 -0.03 17.55 5.81
N MET A 302 0.48 16.87 6.82
CA MET A 302 0.18 17.10 8.23
C MET A 302 1.47 17.30 9.01
N ASN A 303 1.66 18.47 9.60
CA ASN A 303 2.86 18.82 10.36
C ASN A 303 2.49 19.47 11.69
N TRP A 304 3.48 19.59 12.57
CA TRP A 304 3.42 20.52 13.68
C TRP A 304 4.05 21.85 13.29
N VAL A 305 3.45 22.93 13.74
CA VAL A 305 4.00 24.28 13.62
C VAL A 305 4.15 24.82 15.03
N GLU A 306 5.38 25.17 15.39
CA GLU A 306 5.68 25.84 16.66
C GLU A 306 5.21 27.29 16.58
N LEU A 307 4.33 27.68 17.50
CA LEU A 307 3.81 29.03 17.64
C LEU A 307 3.94 29.44 19.10
N GLY A 308 4.97 30.25 19.39
CA GLY A 308 5.33 30.63 20.75
C GLY A 308 5.86 29.42 21.52
N ASP A 309 5.15 29.04 22.57
CA ASP A 309 5.46 27.91 23.44
C ASP A 309 4.59 26.66 23.15
N THR A 310 3.82 26.68 22.06
CA THR A 310 2.89 25.59 21.71
C THR A 310 3.14 25.03 20.30
N PHE A 311 3.12 23.71 20.17
CA PHE A 311 3.01 23.04 18.88
C PHE A 311 1.54 22.93 18.47
N ARG A 312 1.23 23.38 17.26
CA ARG A 312 -0.12 23.30 16.69
C ARG A 312 -0.13 22.40 15.48
N HIS A 313 -1.20 21.61 15.32
CA HIS A 313 -1.37 20.80 14.13
C HIS A 313 -1.70 21.68 12.93
N ALA A 314 -1.07 21.38 11.81
CA ALA A 314 -1.24 22.09 10.57
C ALA A 314 -1.49 21.11 9.42
N LEU A 315 -2.41 21.47 8.53
CA LEU A 315 -2.80 20.68 7.36
C LEU A 315 -2.68 21.51 6.09
N THR A 316 -2.09 20.92 5.04
CA THR A 316 -1.98 21.54 3.71
C THR A 316 -2.39 20.54 2.64
N VAL A 317 -3.27 20.96 1.73
CA VAL A 317 -3.59 20.20 0.51
C VAL A 317 -2.50 20.50 -0.54
N ALA A 318 -1.49 19.64 -0.62
CA ALA A 318 -0.33 19.85 -1.49
C ALA A 318 -0.64 19.58 -2.97
N LYS A 319 -1.48 18.57 -3.22
CA LYS A 319 -1.87 18.12 -4.56
C LYS A 319 -3.33 17.66 -4.57
N MET A 320 -4.07 18.09 -5.57
CA MET A 320 -5.31 17.45 -6.03
C MET A 320 -5.21 17.34 -7.56
N ARG A 321 -5.35 16.14 -8.10
CA ARG A 321 -5.23 15.93 -9.55
C ARG A 321 -6.35 16.65 -10.28
N ALA A 322 -5.98 17.36 -11.36
CA ALA A 322 -6.90 18.09 -12.24
C ALA A 322 -7.75 19.17 -11.56
N MET A 323 -7.39 19.63 -10.35
CA MET A 323 -8.10 20.69 -9.64
C MET A 323 -7.14 21.77 -9.14
N PRO A 324 -7.51 23.06 -9.23
CA PRO A 324 -6.75 24.12 -8.58
C PRO A 324 -6.80 23.91 -7.06
N THR A 325 -5.64 23.98 -6.40
CA THR A 325 -5.54 23.91 -4.94
C THR A 325 -4.86 25.14 -4.40
N SER A 326 -5.50 25.76 -3.41
CA SER A 326 -4.83 26.73 -2.54
C SER A 326 -3.89 25.95 -1.64
N ARG A 327 -2.57 26.09 -1.83
CA ARG A 327 -1.54 25.45 -0.98
C ARG A 327 -1.37 26.18 0.36
N THR A 328 -2.46 26.73 0.88
CA THR A 328 -2.48 27.42 2.16
C THR A 328 -2.44 26.38 3.27
N THR A 329 -1.60 26.61 4.27
CA THR A 329 -1.57 25.80 5.49
C THR A 329 -2.69 26.24 6.44
N HIS A 330 -3.49 25.30 6.92
CA HIS A 330 -4.59 25.53 7.85
C HIS A 330 -4.27 24.92 9.21
N GLU A 331 -4.62 25.62 10.28
CA GLU A 331 -4.57 25.07 11.64
C GLU A 331 -5.64 24.00 11.80
N CYS A 332 -5.30 22.94 12.54
CA CYS A 332 -6.21 21.85 12.86
C CYS A 332 -6.29 21.68 14.38
N GLU A 333 -7.47 21.40 14.88
CA GLU A 333 -7.70 21.02 16.26
C GLU A 333 -8.12 19.57 16.32
N ILE A 334 -7.51 18.79 17.22
CA ILE A 334 -7.93 17.44 17.57
C ILE A 334 -8.45 17.49 19.01
N THR A 335 -9.73 17.24 19.20
CA THR A 335 -10.40 17.33 20.50
C THR A 335 -11.00 16.00 20.91
N ASN A 336 -10.81 15.62 22.17
CA ASN A 336 -11.41 14.39 22.71
C ASN A 336 -12.94 14.42 22.55
N GLY A 337 -13.51 13.30 22.13
CA GLY A 337 -14.94 13.15 21.86
C GLY A 337 -15.46 13.84 20.59
N GLN A 338 -14.62 14.59 19.85
CA GLN A 338 -15.03 15.28 18.62
C GLN A 338 -14.14 14.98 17.41
N GLY A 339 -12.90 14.53 17.65
CA GLY A 339 -11.92 14.28 16.60
C GLY A 339 -11.29 15.55 16.06
N MET A 340 -10.86 15.47 14.81
CA MET A 340 -10.19 16.52 14.06
C MET A 340 -11.19 17.45 13.36
N LYS A 341 -10.91 18.75 13.40
CA LYS A 341 -11.51 19.77 12.54
C LYS A 341 -10.42 20.69 11.97
N VAL A 342 -10.62 21.13 10.73
CA VAL A 342 -9.76 22.14 10.08
C VAL A 342 -10.35 23.51 10.33
N LEU A 343 -9.55 24.40 10.91
CA LEU A 343 -10.00 25.75 11.24
C LEU A 343 -10.07 26.64 9.99
N PRO A 344 -11.09 27.52 9.90
CA PRO A 344 -11.13 28.52 8.86
C PRO A 344 -9.94 29.46 9.05
N ARG A 345 -9.16 29.64 7.97
CA ARG A 345 -8.09 30.63 7.93
C ARG A 345 -8.57 31.82 7.11
N PRO A 346 -9.05 32.91 7.71
CA PRO A 346 -9.27 34.15 6.98
C PRO A 346 -7.91 34.67 6.53
N ILE A 347 -7.58 34.49 5.25
CA ILE A 347 -6.41 35.13 4.67
C ILE A 347 -6.76 36.62 4.59
N ARG A 348 -6.35 37.40 5.60
CA ARG A 348 -6.35 38.87 5.49
C ARG A 348 -5.55 39.22 4.23
N ALA A 349 -6.07 40.17 3.45
CA ALA A 349 -5.55 40.57 2.14
C ALA A 349 -4.03 40.51 2.09
N ALA A 350 -3.53 39.85 1.03
CA ALA A 350 -2.13 39.53 0.73
C ALA A 350 -1.12 40.26 1.63
N LEU A 351 -0.50 39.52 2.57
CA LEU A 351 0.78 39.94 3.10
C LEU A 351 1.65 40.38 1.91
N PRO A 352 2.12 41.63 1.84
CA PRO A 352 2.72 42.20 0.63
C PRO A 352 3.75 41.22 0.07
N VAL A 353 3.63 40.83 -1.20
CA VAL A 353 4.58 39.90 -1.82
C VAL A 353 5.93 40.63 -1.87
N VAL A 354 6.79 40.34 -0.90
CA VAL A 354 8.15 40.88 -0.88
C VAL A 354 8.96 40.17 -1.98
N PRO A 355 9.83 40.90 -2.71
CA PRO A 355 10.73 40.29 -3.69
C PRO A 355 11.54 39.15 -3.06
N PHE A 356 12.06 38.23 -3.87
CA PHE A 356 12.86 37.09 -3.39
C PHE A 356 14.02 37.51 -2.47
N ALA A 357 14.63 38.68 -2.73
CA ALA A 357 15.67 39.29 -1.91
C ALA A 357 15.20 39.74 -0.50
N GLY A 358 13.88 39.78 -0.24
CA GLY A 358 13.27 40.16 1.04
C GLY A 358 13.10 39.00 2.03
N TYR A 359 13.55 37.80 1.67
CA TYR A 359 13.50 36.61 2.52
C TYR A 359 14.90 36.24 3.04
N LEU A 360 15.00 35.98 4.34
CA LEU A 360 16.17 35.38 4.99
C LEU A 360 16.00 33.87 5.09
N GLY A 361 17.07 33.12 5.41
CA GLY A 361 16.96 31.67 5.61
C GLY A 361 16.65 30.87 4.34
N LEU A 362 16.85 31.45 3.15
CA LEU A 362 16.63 30.77 1.87
C LEU A 362 17.57 29.58 1.69
N ILE A 363 18.84 29.71 2.12
CA ILE A 363 19.83 28.63 2.08
C ILE A 363 19.47 27.53 3.09
N SER A 364 19.01 27.90 4.29
CA SER A 364 18.54 26.97 5.33
C SER A 364 17.14 26.41 5.04
N ARG A 365 16.50 26.80 3.94
CA ARG A 365 15.15 26.40 3.51
C ARG A 365 14.04 26.76 4.51
N ALA A 366 14.28 27.76 5.35
CA ALA A 366 13.32 28.33 6.28
C ALA A 366 13.13 29.83 5.96
N PRO A 367 12.39 30.17 4.89
CA PRO A 367 12.26 31.55 4.44
C PRO A 367 11.48 32.40 5.46
N GLU A 368 12.17 33.33 6.10
CA GLU A 368 11.56 34.30 7.01
C GLU A 368 11.42 35.66 6.31
N ARG A 369 10.25 36.29 6.48
CA ARG A 369 10.04 37.65 5.98
C ARG A 369 10.81 38.62 6.85
N ARG A 370 11.58 39.51 6.23
CA ARG A 370 12.13 40.67 6.93
C ARG A 370 10.97 41.53 7.44
N SER A 371 10.78 41.58 8.76
CA SER A 371 9.82 42.50 9.39
C SER A 371 10.14 43.93 8.92
N THR A 372 9.16 44.64 8.37
CA THR A 372 9.26 46.08 8.09
C THR A 372 9.01 46.93 9.32
N VAL A 373 8.64 46.32 10.46
CA VAL A 373 8.49 47.02 11.73
C VAL A 373 9.89 47.11 12.33
N GLY A 374 10.53 48.28 12.17
CA GLY A 374 11.70 48.64 12.96
C GLY A 374 11.36 48.60 14.46
N PRO A 375 12.35 48.51 15.35
CA PRO A 375 12.08 48.54 16.78
C PRO A 375 11.29 49.82 17.10
N GLU A 376 10.09 49.68 17.67
CA GLU A 376 9.52 50.76 18.46
C GLU A 376 10.51 51.01 19.59
N VAL A 377 11.30 52.08 19.43
CA VAL A 377 12.19 52.57 20.47
C VAL A 377 11.30 53.08 21.61
N PRO A 378 11.56 52.70 22.87
CA PRO A 378 10.69 52.99 24.01
C PRO A 378 10.50 54.48 24.31
#